data_AF-A0A6I9PGI2-F1
#
_entry.id   AF-A0A6I9PGI2-F1
#
_cell.length_a   1.000
_cell.length_b   1.000
_cell.length_c   1.000
_cell.angle_alpha   90.00
_cell.angle_beta   90.00
_cell.angle_gamma   90.00
#
_symmetry.space_group_name_H-M   'P 1'
#
loop_
_entity.id
_entity.type
_entity.pdbx_description
1 polymer ?
#
loop_
_entity_poly.entity_id
_entity_poly.type
_entity_poly.pdbx_seq_one_letter_code
_entity_poly.pdbx_strand_id
1 'polypeptide(L)'
;MLALLGRSLLRPGLQQRLGVIRRCFRAAQSDRCPADIPPPPPQQADMNRGQGQVRGQIRRVLCVAEKNDAAKGIAAIMSDGNARRREGMSKFNKIYEYEYNLFGQNVTVTMTSVSGHLLGLEFKAQYQKWYSCSPVLLFDAEVEKYCPDNMKLIKRTLEKEARQCQALVIWTDCDREGENIGFEIIDVCKAVKPNMQVLRAKFSEITPNSIRRACETLIEPDTNVSDAVDVRQELDLRIGASFTRFQTMRLQKIFPQSLANQLISYGSCQFPTLGFVVERFKAIQAFIPETFYKIKVLHDVEEESVEFSWKRNRLFHHTACLVLYQICMEDPIATVSSVTSKPKSKWRPLPLDTVEMEKLASRKLKISAKETMKIAEKLYTQGYISYPRTETNIFPENLALGPLVEQQTHSQAWGGFAQRVMEQPGGPNPRQGKKSDQAHPPIHPTKFANSLQGNEGRLYEFIVRHFLACVSQDALGHETVVDITIAQENFSASGLMIIARNYLDVYPYDRWSAKVIPVYEQGSQFQPSAIEMADGQTSPPQLLTEADLISLMEKHGI
;
A
#
# COMPACT_ATOMS: atom_id res chain seq x y z
N MET A 1 -23.74 -43.26 -4.45
CA MET A 1 -23.61 -44.05 -5.69
C MET A 1 -22.86 -43.14 -6.66
N LEU A 2 -21.57 -43.24 -6.97
CA LEU A 2 -20.64 -44.36 -7.09
C LEU A 2 -19.36 -44.13 -6.26
N ALA A 3 -18.89 -45.23 -5.66
CA ALA A 3 -17.50 -45.48 -5.35
C ALA A 3 -16.93 -46.42 -6.44
N LEU A 4 -15.59 -46.47 -6.54
CA LEU A 4 -14.72 -47.51 -7.13
C LEU A 4 -13.96 -47.17 -8.42
N LEU A 5 -12.72 -47.69 -8.43
CA LEU A 5 -11.70 -47.82 -9.46
C LEU A 5 -10.67 -46.66 -9.51
N GLY A 6 -9.38 -46.86 -9.26
CA GLY A 6 -8.64 -48.10 -9.04
C GLY A 6 -7.24 -47.87 -8.45
N ARG A 7 -6.73 -48.92 -7.80
CA ARG A 7 -5.34 -49.06 -7.35
C ARG A 7 -4.59 -50.01 -8.30
N SER A 8 -3.27 -49.80 -8.33
CA SER A 8 -2.19 -50.76 -8.56
C SER A 8 -1.62 -50.88 -9.97
N LEU A 9 -0.36 -50.46 -10.12
CA LEU A 9 0.78 -51.34 -10.42
C LEU A 9 2.10 -50.53 -10.33
N LEU A 10 2.78 -50.60 -9.17
CA LEU A 10 4.19 -50.21 -9.02
C LEU A 10 4.97 -51.45 -8.56
N ARG A 11 6.01 -51.81 -9.33
CA ARG A 11 6.92 -52.91 -9.02
C ARG A 11 7.88 -52.55 -7.88
N PRO A 12 8.33 -53.52 -7.07
CA PRO A 12 9.16 -53.30 -5.89
C PRO A 12 10.64 -53.30 -6.25
N GLY A 13 11.39 -52.32 -5.73
CA GLY A 13 12.84 -52.29 -5.87
C GLY A 13 13.39 -50.91 -5.54
N LEU A 14 13.45 -50.59 -4.24
CA LEU A 14 14.48 -49.77 -3.57
C LEU A 14 14.05 -49.55 -2.11
N GLN A 15 13.90 -50.64 -1.37
CA GLN A 15 13.97 -50.60 0.10
C GLN A 15 15.45 -50.67 0.48
N GLN A 16 16.10 -49.51 0.58
CA GLN A 16 17.20 -49.25 1.50
C GLN A 16 17.64 -47.78 1.33
N ARG A 17 17.74 -47.07 2.47
CA ARG A 17 18.11 -45.65 2.65
C ARG A 17 16.97 -44.62 2.52
N LEU A 18 16.06 -44.63 3.49
CA LEU A 18 15.37 -43.44 4.00
C LEU A 18 14.98 -43.73 5.46
N GLY A 19 15.98 -43.69 6.31
CA GLY A 19 15.90 -44.00 7.74
C GLY A 19 16.63 -42.95 8.57
N VAL A 20 16.41 -41.66 8.31
CA VAL A 20 16.72 -40.54 9.21
C VAL A 20 15.73 -39.42 8.85
N ILE A 21 15.26 -38.65 9.83
CA ILE A 21 14.32 -37.52 9.72
C ILE A 21 12.83 -37.91 9.73
N ARG A 22 12.39 -38.58 10.80
CA ARG A 22 11.01 -38.50 11.32
C ARG A 22 11.00 -38.76 12.84
N ARG A 23 11.65 -37.88 13.59
CA ARG A 23 11.46 -37.70 15.03
C ARG A 23 11.59 -36.21 15.35
N CYS A 24 10.83 -35.76 16.33
CA CYS A 24 10.64 -34.37 16.79
C CYS A 24 9.59 -33.54 16.06
N PHE A 25 8.33 -33.98 16.10
CA PHE A 25 7.18 -33.09 16.27
C PHE A 25 6.04 -33.89 16.93
N ARG A 26 6.04 -33.92 18.28
CA ARG A 26 4.88 -34.26 19.14
C ARG A 26 5.33 -34.25 20.61
N ALA A 27 5.08 -33.14 21.30
CA ALA A 27 4.77 -33.08 22.73
C ALA A 27 4.60 -31.61 23.14
N ALA A 28 3.36 -31.18 23.37
CA ALA A 28 3.00 -30.11 24.31
C ALA A 28 1.48 -29.92 24.32
N GLN A 29 0.79 -30.72 25.15
CA GLN A 29 -0.52 -30.39 25.72
C GLN A 29 -0.57 -31.01 27.12
N SER A 30 -0.47 -30.18 28.15
CA SER A 30 -0.98 -30.48 29.49
C SER A 30 -1.04 -29.19 30.30
N ASP A 31 -2.26 -28.75 30.58
CA ASP A 31 -2.58 -27.72 31.57
C ASP A 31 -2.33 -28.21 33.00
N ARG A 32 -1.74 -27.35 33.85
CA ARG A 32 -2.21 -26.95 35.19
C ARG A 32 -1.20 -26.00 35.87
N CYS A 33 -1.72 -24.89 36.40
CA CYS A 33 -1.01 -23.90 37.20
C CYS A 33 -0.60 -24.44 38.60
N PRO A 34 0.37 -23.78 39.26
CA PRO A 34 0.00 -22.99 40.43
C PRO A 34 0.73 -21.63 40.59
N ALA A 35 -0.05 -20.68 41.13
CA ALA A 35 0.20 -19.47 41.91
C ALA A 35 1.60 -18.84 42.06
N ASP A 36 1.61 -17.52 41.81
CA ASP A 36 2.22 -16.41 42.55
C ASP A 36 3.67 -16.53 43.07
N ILE A 37 4.60 -15.98 42.27
CA ILE A 37 5.90 -15.49 42.74
C ILE A 37 6.02 -14.02 42.28
N PRO A 38 6.20 -13.04 43.19
CA PRO A 38 6.30 -11.63 42.82
C PRO A 38 7.64 -11.34 42.11
N PRO A 39 7.68 -10.37 41.18
CA PRO A 39 8.93 -10.00 40.51
C PRO A 39 9.89 -9.32 41.50
N PRO A 40 11.22 -9.50 41.35
CA PRO A 40 12.20 -8.84 42.19
C PRO A 40 12.20 -7.32 41.91
N PRO A 41 12.58 -6.48 42.90
CA PRO A 41 12.62 -5.04 42.71
C PRO A 41 13.68 -4.65 41.67
N PRO A 42 13.50 -3.52 40.96
CA PRO A 42 14.49 -3.07 39.98
C PRO A 42 15.80 -2.74 40.71
N GLN A 43 16.85 -3.50 40.42
CA GLN A 43 18.21 -3.11 40.75
C GLN A 43 18.53 -1.85 39.94
N GLN A 44 18.71 -0.73 40.65
CA GLN A 44 19.47 0.42 40.14
C GLN A 44 20.87 -0.08 39.79
N ALA A 45 21.08 -0.40 38.52
CA ALA A 45 22.41 -0.55 37.97
C ALA A 45 22.98 0.86 37.77
N ASP A 46 24.01 1.16 38.54
CA ASP A 46 24.92 2.29 38.38
C ASP A 46 25.35 2.43 36.90
N MET A 47 24.64 3.25 36.13
CA MET A 47 25.11 3.78 34.85
C MET A 47 26.07 4.94 35.12
N ASN A 48 27.22 4.64 35.73
CA ASN A 48 28.33 5.59 35.80
C ASN A 48 29.64 4.87 36.12
N ARG A 49 30.16 4.09 35.16
CA ARG A 49 31.60 3.76 35.03
C ARG A 49 31.82 3.00 33.72
N GLY A 50 32.22 3.74 32.69
CA GLY A 50 32.53 3.18 31.38
C GLY A 50 32.70 4.20 30.25
N GLN A 51 32.73 5.50 30.52
CA GLN A 51 33.16 6.51 29.53
C GLN A 51 34.66 6.75 29.67
N GLY A 52 35.43 5.93 28.95
CA GLY A 52 36.89 6.01 28.96
C GLY A 52 37.54 5.23 27.83
N GLN A 53 36.84 5.03 26.71
CA GLN A 53 37.49 4.69 25.44
C GLN A 53 37.58 5.97 24.62
N VAL A 54 38.81 6.37 24.31
CA VAL A 54 39.17 7.50 23.47
C VAL A 54 38.50 7.33 22.10
N ARG A 55 37.30 7.89 21.91
CA ARG A 55 36.71 8.06 20.58
C ARG A 55 37.63 9.01 19.81
N GLY A 56 38.27 8.51 18.76
CA GLY A 56 39.11 9.34 17.88
C GLY A 56 38.32 10.57 17.42
N GLN A 57 38.98 11.73 17.37
CA GLN A 57 38.35 13.00 17.00
C GLN A 57 37.73 12.91 15.60
N ILE A 58 36.40 12.97 15.51
CA ILE A 58 35.68 12.99 14.23
C ILE A 58 35.72 14.43 13.74
N ARG A 59 36.36 14.68 12.59
CA ARG A 59 36.45 16.03 12.01
C ARG A 59 35.56 16.18 10.77
N ARG A 60 35.40 15.09 10.00
CA ARG A 60 34.62 15.03 8.78
C ARG A 60 33.69 13.82 8.76
N VAL A 61 32.44 14.06 8.39
CA VAL A 61 31.40 13.04 8.27
C VAL A 61 30.89 13.03 6.83
N LEU A 62 30.93 11.87 6.19
CA LEU A 62 30.31 11.66 4.88
C LEU A 62 28.84 11.30 5.09
N CYS A 63 27.93 12.05 4.50
CA CYS A 63 26.50 11.74 4.49
C CYS A 63 26.08 11.41 3.06
N VAL A 64 25.34 10.31 2.86
CA VAL A 64 24.94 9.87 1.51
C VAL A 64 23.44 9.58 1.47
N ALA A 65 22.71 10.35 0.66
CA ALA A 65 21.28 10.13 0.39
C ALA A 65 21.04 9.31 -0.89
N GLU A 66 19.81 8.82 -1.07
CA GLU A 66 19.45 7.98 -2.24
C GLU A 66 19.42 8.74 -3.56
N LYS A 67 19.03 10.02 -3.53
CA LYS A 67 18.86 10.90 -4.70
C LYS A 67 19.39 12.30 -4.38
N ASN A 68 19.82 13.04 -5.41
CA ASN A 68 20.41 14.37 -5.21
C ASN A 68 19.43 15.38 -4.60
N ASP A 69 18.15 15.31 -4.94
CA ASP A 69 17.14 16.22 -4.38
C ASP A 69 16.93 16.00 -2.88
N ALA A 70 16.97 14.74 -2.42
CA ALA A 70 16.97 14.41 -0.99
C ALA A 70 18.23 14.95 -0.30
N ALA A 71 19.43 14.72 -0.88
CA ALA A 71 20.67 15.28 -0.34
C ALA A 71 20.64 16.81 -0.23
N LYS A 72 20.10 17.49 -1.25
CA LYS A 72 19.93 18.94 -1.26
C LYS A 72 18.96 19.40 -0.16
N GLY A 73 17.81 18.74 -0.02
CA GLY A 73 16.80 19.08 0.99
C GLY A 73 17.32 18.90 2.41
N ILE A 74 17.94 17.75 2.69
CA ILE A 74 18.52 17.43 3.99
C ILE A 74 19.67 18.40 4.32
N ALA A 75 20.58 18.66 3.37
CA ALA A 75 21.66 19.63 3.57
C ALA A 75 21.14 21.05 3.82
N ALA A 76 20.10 21.49 3.09
CA ALA A 76 19.50 22.81 3.30
C ALA A 76 18.91 22.94 4.71
N ILE A 77 18.25 21.89 5.22
CA ILE A 77 17.71 21.86 6.58
C ILE A 77 18.83 21.85 7.63
N MET A 78 19.83 20.98 7.49
CA MET A 78 20.90 20.85 8.50
C MET A 78 21.80 22.08 8.53
N SER A 79 21.99 22.75 7.40
CA SER A 79 22.85 23.94 7.30
C SER A 79 22.15 25.28 7.54
N ASP A 80 20.83 25.27 7.81
CA ASP A 80 19.97 26.47 7.78
C ASP A 80 20.17 27.29 6.48
N GLY A 81 20.32 26.59 5.36
CA GLY A 81 20.53 27.16 4.03
C GLY A 81 21.98 27.57 3.72
N ASN A 82 22.92 27.42 4.65
CA ASN A 82 24.30 27.89 4.50
C ASN A 82 25.27 26.86 3.87
N ALA A 83 24.76 25.74 3.36
CA ALA A 83 25.59 24.72 2.73
C ALA A 83 26.33 25.24 1.50
N ARG A 84 27.65 25.02 1.45
CA ARG A 84 28.48 25.30 0.28
C ARG A 84 28.38 24.14 -0.71
N ARG A 85 27.89 24.42 -1.92
CA ARG A 85 27.84 23.45 -3.01
C ARG A 85 29.21 23.24 -3.65
N ARG A 86 29.60 21.98 -3.85
CA ARG A 86 30.76 21.52 -4.62
C ARG A 86 30.32 20.48 -5.67
N GLU A 87 31.07 20.38 -6.76
CA GLU A 87 30.85 19.39 -7.80
C GLU A 87 31.51 18.04 -7.44
N GLY A 88 30.77 16.95 -7.64
CA GLY A 88 31.29 15.59 -7.65
C GLY A 88 31.82 15.20 -9.03
N MET A 89 32.18 13.93 -9.23
CA MET A 89 32.55 13.45 -10.57
C MET A 89 31.32 13.20 -11.45
N SER A 90 30.17 12.89 -10.84
CA SER A 90 28.88 12.84 -11.53
C SER A 90 28.30 14.25 -11.67
N LYS A 91 27.79 14.60 -12.85
CA LYS A 91 27.16 15.90 -13.11
C LYS A 91 25.86 16.10 -12.32
N PHE A 92 25.20 15.01 -11.92
CA PHE A 92 23.88 15.03 -11.31
C PHE A 92 23.93 14.91 -9.78
N ASN A 93 25.02 14.39 -9.22
CA ASN A 93 25.18 14.16 -7.79
C ASN A 93 26.15 15.19 -7.22
N LYS A 94 25.60 16.23 -6.61
CA LYS A 94 26.36 17.34 -6.02
C LYS A 94 26.87 16.95 -4.63
N ILE A 95 27.79 17.75 -4.14
CA ILE A 95 28.30 17.68 -2.78
C ILE A 95 27.90 18.98 -2.07
N TYR A 96 27.43 18.88 -0.84
CA TYR A 96 27.00 19.98 0.01
C TYR A 96 27.80 19.93 1.30
N GLU A 97 28.67 20.92 1.52
CA GLU A 97 29.55 21.00 2.69
C GLU A 97 29.06 22.06 3.68
N TYR A 98 29.01 21.72 4.96
CA TYR A 98 28.61 22.62 6.04
C TYR A 98 29.12 22.12 7.39
N GLU A 99 29.13 23.00 8.39
CA GLU A 99 29.42 22.62 9.78
C GLU A 99 28.13 22.21 10.48
N TYR A 100 28.17 21.16 11.29
CA TYR A 100 27.04 20.70 12.10
C TYR A 100 27.54 20.08 13.41
N ASN A 101 26.68 20.11 14.44
CA ASN A 101 26.97 19.38 15.68
C ASN A 101 26.45 17.93 15.55
N LEU A 102 27.37 16.98 15.37
CA LEU A 102 27.07 15.55 15.42
C LEU A 102 27.94 14.90 16.48
N PHE A 103 27.39 13.91 17.19
CA PHE A 103 28.13 13.19 18.24
C PHE A 103 28.62 14.08 19.39
N GLY A 104 27.97 15.22 19.62
CA GLY A 104 28.40 16.23 20.58
C GLY A 104 29.68 16.97 20.16
N GLN A 105 30.07 16.89 18.88
CA GLN A 105 31.26 17.54 18.32
C GLN A 105 30.85 18.38 17.11
N ASN A 106 31.50 19.53 16.93
CA ASN A 106 31.37 20.29 15.69
C ASN A 106 32.20 19.60 14.61
N VAL A 107 31.53 19.18 13.53
CA VAL A 107 32.13 18.43 12.42
C VAL A 107 31.78 19.09 11.10
N THR A 108 32.69 18.97 10.13
CA THR A 108 32.38 19.29 8.74
C THR A 108 31.62 18.12 8.12
N VAL A 109 30.36 18.34 7.76
CA VAL A 109 29.53 17.38 7.03
C VAL A 109 29.77 17.54 5.52
N THR A 110 29.99 16.42 4.84
CA THR A 110 30.03 16.32 3.38
C THR A 110 28.83 15.50 2.94
N MET A 111 27.72 16.17 2.58
CA MET A 111 26.51 15.52 2.11
C MET A 111 26.54 15.34 0.60
N THR A 112 26.31 14.12 0.12
CA THR A 112 26.17 13.80 -1.31
C THR A 112 25.08 12.76 -1.52
N SER A 113 24.97 12.21 -2.72
CA SER A 113 23.94 11.23 -3.06
C SER A 113 24.41 10.17 -4.05
N VAL A 114 23.70 9.05 -4.04
CA VAL A 114 23.62 8.13 -5.18
C VAL A 114 22.43 8.48 -6.07
N SER A 115 22.06 7.58 -6.99
CA SER A 115 20.92 7.75 -7.90
C SER A 115 20.09 6.46 -7.92
N GLY A 116 19.62 6.04 -6.75
CA GLY A 116 19.11 4.68 -6.51
C GLY A 116 20.24 3.67 -6.32
N HIS A 117 20.01 2.41 -6.69
CA HIS A 117 21.02 1.34 -6.66
C HIS A 117 22.30 1.74 -7.41
N LEU A 118 23.42 1.67 -6.69
CA LEU A 118 24.77 1.93 -7.15
C LEU A 118 25.38 0.69 -7.80
N LEU A 119 24.98 -0.50 -7.34
CA LEU A 119 25.43 -1.79 -7.83
C LEU A 119 24.29 -2.54 -8.52
N GLY A 120 24.65 -3.40 -9.48
CA GLY A 120 23.77 -4.38 -10.09
C GLY A 120 24.25 -5.79 -9.78
N LEU A 121 23.35 -6.76 -9.86
CA LEU A 121 23.65 -8.19 -9.73
C LEU A 121 23.56 -8.86 -11.10
N GLU A 122 24.60 -9.57 -11.51
CA GLU A 122 24.60 -10.33 -12.75
C GLU A 122 25.30 -11.68 -12.59
N PHE A 123 25.06 -12.59 -13.55
CA PHE A 123 25.87 -13.81 -13.61
C PHE A 123 27.30 -13.48 -14.05
N LYS A 124 28.27 -14.26 -13.60
CA LYS A 124 29.64 -14.16 -14.12
C LYS A 124 29.68 -14.33 -15.64
N ALA A 125 30.67 -13.70 -16.27
CA ALA A 125 30.80 -13.55 -17.74
C ALA A 125 30.51 -14.84 -18.55
N GLN A 126 30.94 -16.00 -18.07
CA GLN A 126 30.74 -17.30 -18.74
C GLN A 126 29.25 -17.72 -18.88
N TYR A 127 28.36 -17.17 -18.06
CA TYR A 127 26.92 -17.48 -18.05
C TYR A 127 26.04 -16.36 -18.63
N GLN A 128 26.60 -15.19 -18.91
CA GLN A 128 25.84 -14.01 -19.36
C GLN A 128 25.21 -14.18 -20.75
N LYS A 129 25.94 -14.81 -21.68
CA LYS A 129 25.43 -15.03 -23.04
C LYS A 129 24.35 -16.11 -23.04
N TRP A 130 23.27 -15.88 -23.79
CA TRP A 130 22.11 -16.77 -23.82
C TRP A 130 22.43 -18.20 -24.24
N TYR A 131 23.38 -18.36 -25.17
CA TYR A 131 23.80 -19.65 -25.73
C TYR A 131 25.08 -20.20 -25.09
N SER A 132 25.64 -19.58 -24.04
CA SER A 132 26.88 -20.07 -23.42
C SER A 132 26.67 -21.21 -22.43
N CYS A 133 25.43 -21.42 -21.95
CA CYS A 133 25.09 -22.50 -21.02
C CYS A 133 23.63 -22.93 -21.17
N SER A 134 23.29 -24.11 -20.65
CA SER A 134 21.90 -24.53 -20.53
C SER A 134 21.18 -23.68 -19.47
N PRO A 135 19.94 -23.21 -19.72
CA PRO A 135 19.21 -22.38 -18.75
C PRO A 135 19.06 -23.00 -17.36
N VAL A 136 19.03 -24.34 -17.24
CA VAL A 136 18.94 -25.03 -15.94
C VAL A 136 20.18 -24.79 -15.06
N LEU A 137 21.35 -24.53 -15.65
CA LEU A 137 22.57 -24.26 -14.89
C LEU A 137 22.55 -22.89 -14.21
N LEU A 138 21.66 -21.99 -14.62
CA LEU A 138 21.55 -20.66 -14.01
C LEU A 138 20.99 -20.68 -12.59
N PHE A 139 20.39 -21.79 -12.15
CA PHE A 139 20.00 -21.97 -10.74
C PHE A 139 21.21 -22.04 -9.80
N ASP A 140 22.34 -22.59 -10.26
CA ASP A 140 23.56 -22.74 -9.45
C ASP A 140 24.72 -21.85 -9.94
N ALA A 141 24.55 -21.17 -11.08
CA ALA A 141 25.59 -20.31 -11.66
C ALA A 141 26.03 -19.20 -10.69
N GLU A 142 27.33 -18.94 -10.64
CA GLU A 142 27.86 -17.86 -9.81
C GLU A 142 27.40 -16.48 -10.29
N VAL A 143 27.00 -15.65 -9.34
CA VAL A 143 26.63 -14.24 -9.55
C VAL A 143 27.66 -13.32 -8.91
N GLU A 144 27.74 -12.09 -9.40
CA GLU A 144 28.60 -11.06 -8.85
C GLU A 144 27.90 -9.69 -8.87
N LYS A 145 28.18 -8.88 -7.83
CA LYS A 145 27.78 -7.47 -7.82
C LYS A 145 28.79 -6.67 -8.64
N TYR A 146 28.30 -5.80 -9.52
CA TYR A 146 29.13 -4.92 -10.34
C TYR A 146 28.58 -3.48 -10.29
N CYS A 147 29.43 -2.49 -10.58
CA CYS A 147 28.97 -1.10 -10.70
C CYS A 147 28.71 -0.76 -12.17
N PRO A 148 27.44 -0.49 -12.57
CA PRO A 148 27.10 -0.13 -13.94
C PRO A 148 27.87 1.12 -14.42
N ASP A 149 28.10 1.23 -15.73
CA ASP A 149 28.90 2.31 -16.33
C ASP A 149 28.40 3.72 -15.97
N ASN A 150 27.09 3.91 -15.95
CA ASN A 150 26.44 5.18 -15.58
C ASN A 150 26.62 5.54 -14.09
N MET A 151 26.97 4.58 -13.23
CA MET A 151 27.15 4.77 -11.79
C MET A 151 28.62 4.88 -11.36
N LYS A 152 29.58 4.56 -12.24
CA LYS A 152 31.03 4.56 -11.93
C LYS A 152 31.54 5.91 -11.40
N LEU A 153 31.02 7.03 -11.91
CA LEU A 153 31.42 8.37 -11.44
C LEU A 153 30.91 8.67 -10.02
N ILE A 154 29.75 8.15 -9.65
CA ILE A 154 29.20 8.24 -8.29
C ILE A 154 30.09 7.40 -7.35
N LYS A 155 30.36 6.13 -7.71
CA LYS A 155 31.27 5.25 -6.95
C LYS A 155 32.62 5.90 -6.68
N ARG A 156 33.27 6.46 -7.71
CA ARG A 156 34.56 7.16 -7.56
C ARG A 156 34.48 8.41 -6.68
N THR A 157 33.34 9.10 -6.68
CA THR A 157 33.10 10.23 -5.77
C THR A 157 33.04 9.74 -4.33
N LEU A 158 32.26 8.69 -4.05
CA LEU A 158 32.18 8.08 -2.71
C LEU A 158 33.55 7.61 -2.22
N GLU A 159 34.32 6.93 -3.06
CA GLU A 159 35.69 6.50 -2.74
C GLU A 159 36.61 7.68 -2.42
N LYS A 160 36.48 8.80 -3.16
CA LYS A 160 37.28 10.00 -2.94
C LYS A 160 36.95 10.64 -1.59
N GLU A 161 35.66 10.85 -1.30
CA GLU A 161 35.22 11.51 -0.07
C GLU A 161 35.45 10.64 1.17
N ALA A 162 35.30 9.31 1.05
CA ALA A 162 35.56 8.36 2.13
C ALA A 162 37.01 8.42 2.66
N ARG A 163 38.01 8.75 1.81
CA ARG A 163 39.40 8.93 2.25
C ARG A 163 39.56 10.04 3.30
N GLN A 164 38.73 11.09 3.21
CA GLN A 164 38.84 12.28 4.05
C GLN A 164 37.93 12.24 5.29
N CYS A 165 36.94 11.34 5.32
CA CYS A 165 35.95 11.26 6.38
C CYS A 165 36.30 10.19 7.43
N GLN A 166 35.86 10.39 8.68
CA GLN A 166 36.05 9.44 9.78
C GLN A 166 34.79 8.61 10.05
N ALA A 167 33.62 9.14 9.71
CA ALA A 167 32.33 8.46 9.82
C ALA A 167 31.52 8.62 8.53
N LEU A 168 30.63 7.65 8.30
CA LEU A 168 29.63 7.61 7.25
C LEU A 168 28.24 7.55 7.89
N VAL A 169 27.33 8.42 7.47
CA VAL A 169 25.92 8.39 7.86
C VAL A 169 25.06 8.16 6.61
N ILE A 170 24.29 7.08 6.62
CA ILE A 170 23.39 6.70 5.53
C ILE A 170 22.05 7.43 5.68
N TRP A 171 21.68 8.17 4.63
CA TRP A 171 20.46 8.98 4.49
C TRP A 171 19.59 8.52 3.31
N THR A 172 19.71 7.25 2.90
CA THR A 172 18.79 6.64 1.93
C THR A 172 17.37 6.57 2.49
N ASP A 173 16.36 6.39 1.65
CA ASP A 173 14.99 6.29 2.13
C ASP A 173 14.83 5.08 3.08
N CYS A 174 13.90 5.15 4.03
CA CYS A 174 13.84 4.20 5.14
C CYS A 174 12.98 2.95 4.87
N ASP A 175 13.01 2.44 3.63
CA ASP A 175 12.45 1.15 3.24
C ASP A 175 13.53 0.07 3.06
N ARG A 176 13.13 -1.11 2.59
CA ARG A 176 14.06 -2.22 2.36
C ARG A 176 15.09 -1.91 1.28
N GLU A 177 14.66 -1.31 0.16
CA GLU A 177 15.54 -0.98 -0.96
C GLU A 177 16.58 0.08 -0.52
N GLY A 178 16.15 1.13 0.19
CA GLY A 178 17.04 2.16 0.72
C GLY A 178 18.05 1.61 1.73
N GLU A 179 17.68 0.61 2.55
CA GLU A 179 18.63 -0.07 3.44
C GLU A 179 19.69 -0.85 2.62
N ASN A 180 19.29 -1.59 1.59
CA ASN A 180 20.20 -2.32 0.70
C ASN A 180 21.15 -1.38 -0.07
N ILE A 181 20.63 -0.26 -0.61
CA ILE A 181 21.46 0.81 -1.21
C ILE A 181 22.45 1.37 -0.18
N GLY A 182 22.03 1.49 1.08
CA GLY A 182 22.89 1.82 2.20
C GLY A 182 24.10 0.88 2.31
N PHE A 183 23.88 -0.43 2.23
CA PHE A 183 24.96 -1.43 2.23
C PHE A 183 25.85 -1.35 0.99
N GLU A 184 25.32 -1.08 -0.19
CA GLU A 184 26.15 -0.83 -1.38
C GLU A 184 27.10 0.36 -1.20
N ILE A 185 26.62 1.45 -0.57
CA ILE A 185 27.44 2.62 -0.23
C ILE A 185 28.50 2.23 0.82
N ILE A 186 28.11 1.47 1.84
CA ILE A 186 29.02 0.99 2.90
C ILE A 186 30.15 0.17 2.31
N ASP A 187 29.86 -0.78 1.42
CA ASP A 187 30.85 -1.64 0.78
C ASP A 187 31.88 -0.82 -0.01
N VAL A 188 31.40 0.14 -0.81
CA VAL A 188 32.27 1.04 -1.58
C VAL A 188 33.17 1.88 -0.68
N CYS A 189 32.63 2.44 0.40
CA CYS A 189 33.43 3.28 1.28
C CYS A 189 34.37 2.47 2.20
N LYS A 190 33.95 1.30 2.70
CA LYS A 190 34.79 0.42 3.52
C LYS A 190 35.91 -0.24 2.73
N ALA A 191 35.74 -0.47 1.43
CA ALA A 191 36.83 -0.88 0.54
C ALA A 191 37.99 0.14 0.52
N VAL A 192 37.69 1.43 0.77
CA VAL A 192 38.70 2.48 0.90
C VAL A 192 39.19 2.64 2.34
N LYS A 193 38.29 2.54 3.32
CA LYS A 193 38.60 2.73 4.75
C LYS A 193 37.86 1.70 5.61
N PRO A 194 38.47 0.52 5.85
CA PRO A 194 37.79 -0.60 6.51
C PRO A 194 37.25 -0.30 7.91
N ASN A 195 37.97 0.53 8.67
CA ASN A 195 37.63 0.90 10.05
C ASN A 195 36.75 2.16 10.15
N MET A 196 36.11 2.58 9.05
CA MET A 196 35.23 3.75 9.07
C MET A 196 33.97 3.45 9.90
N GLN A 197 33.61 4.35 10.81
CA GLN A 197 32.37 4.24 11.57
C GLN A 197 31.17 4.44 10.63
N VAL A 198 30.16 3.57 10.73
CA VAL A 198 28.96 3.62 9.89
C VAL A 198 27.73 3.74 10.77
N LEU A 199 26.85 4.65 10.41
CA LEU A 199 25.59 4.92 11.09
C LEU A 199 24.47 5.12 10.08
N ARG A 200 23.22 4.99 10.54
CA ARG A 200 22.00 5.08 9.76
C ARG A 200 21.08 6.14 10.37
N ALA A 201 20.68 7.12 9.57
CA ALA A 201 19.63 8.05 9.92
C ALA A 201 18.26 7.45 9.56
N LYS A 202 17.33 7.41 10.51
CA LYS A 202 15.94 6.97 10.29
C LYS A 202 15.00 8.18 10.30
N PHE A 203 14.22 8.33 9.23
CA PHE A 203 13.29 9.45 9.04
C PHE A 203 12.11 9.01 8.16
N SER A 204 10.97 9.68 8.33
CA SER A 204 9.73 9.40 7.56
C SER A 204 9.28 10.57 6.69
N GLU A 205 9.99 11.69 6.78
CA GLU A 205 9.67 12.95 6.12
C GLU A 205 10.93 13.84 6.09
N ILE A 206 11.05 14.68 5.06
CA ILE A 206 12.14 15.65 4.91
C ILE A 206 11.69 17.00 5.47
N THR A 207 11.56 17.06 6.81
CA THR A 207 11.18 18.27 7.56
C THR A 207 12.20 18.58 8.67
N PRO A 208 12.33 19.85 9.12
CA PRO A 208 13.33 20.23 10.11
C PRO A 208 13.32 19.40 11.39
N ASN A 209 12.13 19.10 11.93
CA ASN A 209 11.99 18.32 13.14
C ASN A 209 12.42 16.86 12.96
N SER A 210 11.99 16.23 11.85
CA SER A 210 12.34 14.84 11.52
C SER A 210 13.84 14.67 11.31
N ILE A 211 14.47 15.55 10.53
CA ILE A 211 15.90 15.49 10.25
C ILE A 211 16.74 15.74 11.52
N ARG A 212 16.35 16.71 12.37
CA ARG A 212 17.03 16.96 13.65
C ARG A 212 16.96 15.73 14.55
N ARG A 213 15.77 15.14 14.71
CA ARG A 213 15.58 13.91 15.50
C ARG A 213 16.43 12.77 14.96
N ALA A 214 16.50 12.60 13.64
CA ALA A 214 17.32 11.57 13.01
C ALA A 214 18.82 11.72 13.34
N CYS A 215 19.35 12.96 13.39
CA CYS A 215 20.73 13.23 13.81
C CYS A 215 21.00 12.89 15.29
N GLU A 216 20.01 13.09 16.16
CA GLU A 216 20.10 12.81 17.60
C GLU A 216 19.95 11.31 17.94
N THR A 217 19.33 10.54 17.04
CA THR A 217 18.95 9.13 17.26
C THR A 217 19.52 8.20 16.19
N LEU A 218 20.73 8.48 15.71
CA LEU A 218 21.44 7.63 14.75
C LEU A 218 21.61 6.21 15.29
N ILE A 219 21.36 5.21 14.42
CA ILE A 219 21.45 3.78 14.75
C ILE A 219 22.45 3.07 13.83
N GLU A 220 22.63 1.76 14.02
CA GLU A 220 23.37 0.92 13.08
C GLU A 220 22.48 0.53 11.88
N PRO A 221 23.04 0.41 10.65
CA PRO A 221 22.32 -0.14 9.51
C PRO A 221 21.88 -1.59 9.75
N ASP A 222 20.69 -1.96 9.28
CA ASP A 222 20.12 -3.30 9.50
C ASP A 222 20.48 -4.27 8.37
N THR A 223 21.44 -5.16 8.65
CA THR A 223 21.91 -6.16 7.68
C THR A 223 20.81 -7.14 7.27
N ASN A 224 19.89 -7.52 8.18
CA ASN A 224 18.87 -8.52 7.85
C ASN A 224 17.90 -8.01 6.79
N VAL A 225 17.58 -6.71 6.86
CA VAL A 225 16.71 -6.05 5.86
C VAL A 225 17.41 -5.97 4.51
N SER A 226 18.70 -5.64 4.49
CA SER A 226 19.50 -5.64 3.26
C SER A 226 19.63 -7.04 2.65
N ASP A 227 19.92 -8.05 3.47
CA ASP A 227 20.06 -9.44 3.03
C ASP A 227 18.76 -9.96 2.41
N ALA A 228 17.59 -9.55 2.93
CA ALA A 228 16.30 -9.91 2.33
C ALA A 228 16.13 -9.34 0.91
N VAL A 229 16.65 -8.15 0.63
CA VAL A 229 16.65 -7.57 -0.72
C VAL A 229 17.61 -8.32 -1.63
N ASP A 230 18.82 -8.63 -1.16
CA ASP A 230 19.81 -9.41 -1.92
C ASP A 230 19.26 -10.80 -2.30
N VAL A 231 18.62 -11.49 -1.36
CA VAL A 231 17.96 -12.78 -1.61
C VAL A 231 16.86 -12.64 -2.67
N ARG A 232 16.02 -11.59 -2.58
CA ARG A 232 14.97 -11.33 -3.58
C ARG A 232 15.57 -11.09 -4.97
N GLN A 233 16.58 -10.21 -5.07
CA GLN A 233 17.25 -9.89 -6.33
C GLN A 233 17.87 -11.14 -6.98
N GLU A 234 18.52 -12.00 -6.18
CA GLU A 234 19.11 -13.23 -6.68
C GLU A 234 18.06 -14.25 -7.14
N LEU A 235 16.97 -14.44 -6.37
CA LEU A 235 15.86 -15.29 -6.78
C LEU A 235 15.22 -14.81 -8.09
N ASP A 236 14.96 -13.51 -8.21
CA ASP A 236 14.38 -12.91 -9.41
C ASP A 236 15.30 -13.07 -10.62
N LEU A 237 16.61 -12.87 -10.45
CA LEU A 237 17.61 -13.07 -11.51
C LEU A 237 17.67 -14.53 -11.95
N ARG A 238 17.81 -15.47 -11.00
CA ARG A 238 17.95 -16.90 -11.28
C ARG A 238 16.70 -17.47 -11.94
N ILE A 239 15.53 -17.28 -11.32
CA ILE A 239 14.26 -17.80 -11.82
C ILE A 239 13.92 -17.10 -13.14
N GLY A 240 14.02 -15.78 -13.18
CA GLY A 240 13.69 -14.98 -14.35
C GLY A 240 14.54 -15.35 -15.56
N ALA A 241 15.87 -15.39 -15.42
CA ALA A 241 16.76 -15.72 -16.52
C ALA A 241 16.59 -17.18 -16.99
N SER A 242 16.46 -18.13 -16.06
CA SER A 242 16.30 -19.56 -16.38
C SER A 242 15.06 -19.81 -17.24
N PHE A 243 13.89 -19.36 -16.77
CA PHE A 243 12.63 -19.57 -17.47
C PHE A 243 12.53 -18.71 -18.74
N THR A 244 12.97 -17.45 -18.69
CA THR A 244 12.93 -16.55 -19.86
C THR A 244 13.77 -17.10 -21.01
N ARG A 245 15.02 -17.52 -20.75
CA ARG A 245 15.87 -18.10 -21.80
C ARG A 245 15.27 -19.39 -22.34
N PHE A 246 14.84 -20.29 -21.46
CA PHE A 246 14.22 -21.56 -21.85
C PHE A 246 13.02 -21.37 -22.78
N GLN A 247 12.04 -20.57 -22.36
CA GLN A 247 10.80 -20.43 -23.11
C GLN A 247 10.98 -19.59 -24.38
N THR A 248 11.79 -18.53 -24.32
CA THR A 248 12.09 -17.70 -25.51
C THR A 248 12.79 -18.54 -26.58
N MET A 249 13.88 -19.23 -26.23
CA MET A 249 14.63 -20.05 -27.19
C MET A 249 13.80 -21.21 -27.75
N ARG A 250 12.94 -21.82 -26.93
CA ARG A 250 12.05 -22.91 -27.35
C ARG A 250 10.95 -22.41 -28.28
N LEU A 251 10.23 -21.36 -27.89
CA LEU A 251 9.06 -20.87 -28.62
C LEU A 251 9.44 -20.17 -29.92
N GLN A 252 10.58 -19.46 -29.97
CA GLN A 252 11.11 -18.91 -31.23
C GLN A 252 11.44 -20.00 -32.25
N LYS A 253 11.91 -21.17 -31.81
CA LYS A 253 12.14 -22.32 -32.70
C LYS A 253 10.86 -22.97 -33.19
N ILE A 254 9.84 -23.05 -32.33
CA ILE A 254 8.55 -23.70 -32.67
C ILE A 254 7.69 -22.78 -33.56
N PHE A 255 7.66 -21.47 -33.28
CA PHE A 255 6.83 -20.49 -33.97
C PHE A 255 7.68 -19.34 -34.57
N PRO A 256 8.60 -19.63 -35.50
CA PRO A 256 9.56 -18.64 -35.99
C PRO A 256 8.87 -17.48 -36.71
N GLN A 257 7.77 -17.72 -37.43
CA GLN A 257 7.06 -16.66 -38.16
C GLN A 257 6.37 -15.66 -37.23
N SER A 258 5.88 -16.11 -36.07
CA SER A 258 5.09 -15.28 -35.16
C SER A 258 5.92 -14.66 -34.04
N LEU A 259 7.00 -15.32 -33.62
CA LEU A 259 7.76 -14.96 -32.42
C LEU A 259 9.22 -14.62 -32.69
N ALA A 260 9.66 -14.56 -33.96
CA ALA A 260 11.03 -14.16 -34.30
C ALA A 260 11.40 -12.85 -33.60
N ASN A 261 12.56 -12.85 -32.93
CA ASN A 261 13.11 -11.71 -32.18
C ASN A 261 12.25 -11.20 -31.01
N GLN A 262 11.18 -11.90 -30.63
CA GLN A 262 10.39 -11.52 -29.45
C GLN A 262 10.97 -12.15 -28.18
N LEU A 263 11.16 -11.32 -27.15
CA LEU A 263 11.49 -11.75 -25.81
C LEU A 263 10.22 -12.19 -25.09
N ILE A 264 10.20 -13.44 -24.63
CA ILE A 264 9.07 -13.98 -23.87
C ILE A 264 9.56 -14.12 -22.43
N SER A 265 9.34 -13.07 -21.63
CA SER A 265 9.84 -13.03 -20.25
C SER A 265 9.01 -13.87 -19.29
N TYR A 266 9.67 -14.37 -18.26
CA TYR A 266 9.05 -15.01 -17.09
C TYR A 266 9.56 -14.30 -15.84
N GLY A 267 8.66 -14.04 -14.90
CA GLY A 267 9.00 -13.50 -13.58
C GLY A 267 8.15 -14.17 -12.52
N SER A 268 8.74 -14.47 -11.37
CA SER A 268 8.13 -15.13 -10.21
C SER A 268 6.84 -14.45 -9.75
N CYS A 269 6.80 -13.11 -9.72
CA CYS A 269 5.61 -12.31 -9.40
C CYS A 269 4.83 -11.85 -10.66
N GLN A 270 5.52 -11.56 -11.78
CA GLN A 270 4.86 -11.15 -13.03
C GLN A 270 3.88 -12.23 -13.55
N PHE A 271 4.25 -13.50 -13.45
CA PHE A 271 3.46 -14.62 -13.96
C PHE A 271 2.12 -14.83 -13.21
N PRO A 272 2.07 -14.94 -11.87
CA PRO A 272 0.79 -15.03 -11.15
C PRO A 272 -0.05 -13.75 -11.28
N THR A 273 0.58 -12.57 -11.39
CA THR A 273 -0.14 -11.32 -11.66
C THR A 273 -0.89 -11.38 -13.01
N LEU A 274 -0.22 -11.85 -14.07
CA LEU A 274 -0.89 -12.13 -15.36
C LEU A 274 -1.96 -13.23 -15.20
N GLY A 275 -1.71 -14.20 -14.33
CA GLY A 275 -2.65 -15.26 -13.96
C GLY A 275 -4.02 -14.72 -13.55
N PHE A 276 -4.08 -13.71 -12.68
CA PHE A 276 -5.36 -13.09 -12.27
C PHE A 276 -6.12 -12.47 -13.44
N VAL A 277 -5.42 -11.82 -14.38
CA VAL A 277 -6.04 -11.22 -15.57
C VAL A 277 -6.63 -12.31 -16.46
N VAL A 278 -5.87 -13.38 -16.72
CA VAL A 278 -6.31 -14.52 -17.53
C VAL A 278 -7.45 -15.29 -16.85
N GLU A 279 -7.40 -15.46 -15.53
CA GLU A 279 -8.45 -16.10 -14.74
C GLU A 279 -9.77 -15.33 -14.86
N ARG A 280 -9.74 -14.00 -14.69
CA ARG A 280 -10.94 -13.16 -14.88
C ARG A 280 -11.47 -13.28 -16.30
N PHE A 281 -10.60 -13.25 -17.30
CA PHE A 281 -11.00 -13.41 -18.70
C PHE A 281 -11.71 -14.76 -18.94
N LYS A 282 -11.15 -15.87 -18.43
CA LYS A 282 -11.77 -17.20 -18.53
C LYS A 282 -13.09 -17.28 -17.79
N ALA A 283 -13.21 -16.66 -16.61
CA ALA A 283 -14.46 -16.61 -15.86
C ALA A 283 -15.57 -15.88 -16.63
N ILE A 284 -15.22 -14.83 -17.39
CA ILE A 284 -16.16 -14.14 -18.28
C ILE A 284 -16.58 -15.04 -19.45
N GLN A 285 -15.62 -15.71 -20.10
CA GLN A 285 -15.92 -16.60 -21.22
C GLN A 285 -16.78 -17.80 -20.83
N ALA A 286 -16.58 -18.35 -19.63
CA ALA A 286 -17.33 -19.50 -19.13
C ALA A 286 -18.69 -19.13 -18.53
N PHE A 287 -19.00 -17.83 -18.38
CA PHE A 287 -20.24 -17.38 -17.77
C PHE A 287 -21.42 -17.63 -18.71
N ILE A 288 -22.44 -18.33 -18.21
CA ILE A 288 -23.70 -18.56 -18.91
C ILE A 288 -24.75 -17.66 -18.25
N PRO A 289 -25.25 -16.62 -18.93
CA PRO A 289 -26.29 -15.76 -18.38
C PRO A 289 -27.59 -16.51 -18.13
N GLU A 290 -28.16 -16.35 -16.94
CA GLU A 290 -29.46 -16.89 -16.58
C GLU A 290 -30.50 -15.77 -16.51
N THR A 291 -31.65 -16.00 -17.14
CA THR A 291 -32.81 -15.12 -17.02
C THR A 291 -33.46 -15.31 -15.66
N PHE A 292 -33.81 -14.20 -15.01
CA PHE A 292 -34.56 -14.18 -13.78
C PHE A 292 -35.74 -13.22 -13.89
N TYR A 293 -36.69 -13.38 -12.99
CA TYR A 293 -37.92 -12.61 -12.92
C TYR A 293 -38.07 -12.07 -11.50
N LYS A 294 -38.57 -10.84 -11.39
CA LYS A 294 -38.87 -10.22 -10.10
C LYS A 294 -40.15 -9.41 -10.19
N ILE A 295 -40.84 -9.32 -9.07
CA ILE A 295 -42.01 -8.45 -8.95
C ILE A 295 -41.51 -7.09 -8.43
N LYS A 296 -41.93 -6.01 -9.09
CA LYS A 296 -41.73 -4.64 -8.64
C LYS A 296 -43.07 -4.02 -8.30
N VAL A 297 -43.11 -3.25 -7.24
CA VAL A 297 -44.31 -2.50 -6.84
C VAL A 297 -43.95 -1.03 -6.82
N LEU A 298 -44.67 -0.23 -7.61
CA LEU A 298 -44.53 1.21 -7.68
C LEU A 298 -45.70 1.87 -6.97
N HIS A 299 -45.41 2.93 -6.23
CA HIS A 299 -46.42 3.77 -5.61
C HIS A 299 -46.03 5.23 -5.76
N ASP A 300 -46.89 5.99 -6.43
CA ASP A 300 -46.72 7.42 -6.65
C ASP A 300 -47.56 8.18 -5.64
N VAL A 301 -46.92 9.08 -4.90
CA VAL A 301 -47.56 9.96 -3.92
C VAL A 301 -47.13 11.38 -4.25
N GLU A 302 -48.08 12.20 -4.68
CA GLU A 302 -47.83 13.57 -5.16
C GLU A 302 -46.75 13.60 -6.26
N GLU A 303 -45.60 14.23 -6.01
CA GLU A 303 -44.46 14.31 -6.95
C GLU A 303 -43.39 13.23 -6.71
N GLU A 304 -43.60 12.32 -5.75
CA GLU A 304 -42.65 11.28 -5.38
C GLU A 304 -43.09 9.90 -5.89
N SER A 305 -42.16 9.14 -6.46
CA SER A 305 -42.37 7.75 -6.89
C SER A 305 -41.48 6.79 -6.10
N VAL A 306 -42.07 5.76 -5.50
CA VAL A 306 -41.36 4.77 -4.69
C VAL A 306 -41.41 3.39 -5.33
N GLU A 307 -40.23 2.82 -5.63
CA GLU A 307 -40.09 1.41 -5.95
C GLU A 307 -39.88 0.58 -4.67
N PHE A 308 -40.84 -0.28 -4.37
CA PHE A 308 -40.72 -1.32 -3.34
C PHE A 308 -40.11 -2.59 -3.95
N SER A 309 -38.96 -2.98 -3.40
CA SER A 309 -38.21 -4.16 -3.80
C SER A 309 -38.78 -5.43 -3.15
N TRP A 310 -39.02 -6.47 -3.94
CA TRP A 310 -39.52 -7.74 -3.44
C TRP A 310 -38.54 -8.44 -2.49
N LYS A 311 -39.03 -8.91 -1.33
CA LYS A 311 -38.17 -9.55 -0.32
C LYS A 311 -37.61 -10.91 -0.75
N ARG A 312 -38.21 -11.57 -1.75
CA ARG A 312 -37.61 -12.76 -2.39
C ARG A 312 -36.49 -12.41 -3.37
N ASN A 313 -36.23 -11.12 -3.61
CA ASN A 313 -35.28 -10.57 -4.57
C ASN A 313 -35.63 -10.92 -6.04
N ARG A 314 -35.46 -12.18 -6.43
CA ARG A 314 -35.69 -12.67 -7.81
C ARG A 314 -35.84 -14.19 -7.84
N LEU A 315 -36.52 -14.70 -8.87
CA LEU A 315 -36.66 -16.14 -9.16
C LEU A 315 -36.16 -16.46 -10.57
N PHE A 316 -35.52 -17.62 -10.75
CA PHE A 316 -35.02 -18.10 -12.05
C PHE A 316 -36.03 -18.96 -12.82
N HIS A 317 -37.27 -19.03 -12.34
CA HIS A 317 -38.33 -19.83 -12.96
C HIS A 317 -39.54 -18.94 -13.29
N HIS A 318 -39.81 -18.77 -14.58
CA HIS A 318 -40.88 -17.89 -15.07
C HIS A 318 -42.23 -18.23 -14.43
N THR A 319 -42.67 -19.48 -14.51
CA THR A 319 -43.98 -19.91 -13.97
C THR A 319 -44.10 -19.68 -12.47
N ALA A 320 -43.00 -19.79 -11.71
CA ALA A 320 -43.05 -19.60 -10.27
C ALA A 320 -43.25 -18.11 -9.94
N CYS A 321 -42.57 -17.22 -10.66
CA CYS A 321 -42.78 -15.78 -10.53
C CYS A 321 -44.17 -15.37 -11.03
N LEU A 322 -44.64 -15.94 -12.14
CA LEU A 322 -45.95 -15.64 -12.71
C LEU A 322 -47.09 -16.00 -11.75
N VAL A 323 -47.04 -17.16 -11.09
CA VAL A 323 -48.05 -17.55 -10.09
C VAL A 323 -48.10 -16.55 -8.93
N LEU A 324 -46.94 -16.17 -8.39
CA LEU A 324 -46.87 -15.18 -7.29
C LEU A 324 -47.33 -13.79 -7.75
N TYR A 325 -47.00 -13.41 -8.99
CA TYR A 325 -47.47 -12.17 -9.59
C TYR A 325 -49.00 -12.15 -9.75
N GLN A 326 -49.60 -13.25 -10.23
CA GLN A 326 -51.06 -13.37 -10.36
C GLN A 326 -51.76 -13.25 -9.02
N ILE A 327 -51.22 -13.87 -7.96
CA ILE A 327 -51.73 -13.73 -6.59
C ILE A 327 -51.72 -12.26 -6.15
N CYS A 328 -50.64 -11.52 -6.44
CA CYS A 328 -50.59 -10.08 -6.14
C CYS A 328 -51.56 -9.23 -6.98
N MET A 329 -51.95 -9.69 -8.18
CA MET A 329 -52.89 -8.97 -9.05
C MET A 329 -54.35 -9.24 -8.68
N GLU A 330 -54.66 -10.38 -8.08
CA GLU A 330 -56.01 -10.73 -7.59
C GLU A 330 -56.42 -9.87 -6.38
N ASP A 331 -55.48 -9.60 -5.48
CA ASP A 331 -55.67 -8.69 -4.34
C ASP A 331 -54.48 -7.72 -4.21
N PRO A 332 -54.49 -6.61 -4.99
CA PRO A 332 -53.35 -5.72 -5.12
C PRO A 332 -53.19 -4.71 -3.99
N ILE A 333 -54.08 -4.72 -2.98
CA ILE A 333 -54.02 -3.75 -1.89
C ILE A 333 -52.77 -4.01 -1.04
N ALA A 334 -51.90 -3.01 -0.97
CA ALA A 334 -50.71 -3.05 -0.13
C ALA A 334 -51.06 -2.63 1.30
N THR A 335 -50.73 -3.47 2.28
CA THR A 335 -50.81 -3.14 3.71
C THR A 335 -49.41 -2.85 4.24
N VAL A 336 -49.22 -1.71 4.90
CA VAL A 336 -47.95 -1.37 5.55
C VAL A 336 -47.76 -2.24 6.79
N SER A 337 -46.87 -3.22 6.71
CA SER A 337 -46.63 -4.18 7.79
C SER A 337 -45.69 -3.64 8.86
N SER A 338 -44.68 -2.86 8.47
CA SER A 338 -43.78 -2.19 9.41
C SER A 338 -43.16 -0.93 8.83
N VAL A 339 -42.91 0.05 9.70
CA VAL A 339 -42.13 1.26 9.41
C VAL A 339 -41.07 1.38 10.49
N THR A 340 -39.80 1.20 10.12
CA THR A 340 -38.68 1.27 11.08
C THR A 340 -37.73 2.37 10.68
N SER A 341 -37.45 3.30 11.60
CA SER A 341 -36.39 4.30 11.43
C SER A 341 -35.23 4.01 12.37
N LYS A 342 -34.00 3.99 11.84
CA LYS A 342 -32.79 3.76 12.63
C LYS A 342 -31.67 4.73 12.25
N PRO A 343 -30.83 5.16 13.21
CA PRO A 343 -29.62 5.90 12.90
C PRO A 343 -28.73 5.09 11.95
N LYS A 344 -28.19 5.78 10.94
CA LYS A 344 -27.26 5.22 9.95
C LYS A 344 -26.04 6.14 9.84
N SER A 345 -24.85 5.57 9.93
CA SER A 345 -23.61 6.31 9.69
C SER A 345 -22.95 5.85 8.39
N LYS A 346 -22.37 6.78 7.65
CA LYS A 346 -21.36 6.46 6.64
C LYS A 346 -20.00 6.82 7.19
N TRP A 347 -19.15 5.81 7.32
CA TRP A 347 -17.85 6.00 7.94
C TRP A 347 -16.92 6.85 7.09
N ARG A 348 -16.10 7.66 7.77
CA ARG A 348 -14.95 8.36 7.19
C ARG A 348 -13.83 7.37 6.82
N PRO A 349 -12.89 7.75 5.94
CA PRO A 349 -11.81 6.87 5.52
C PRO A 349 -10.85 6.54 6.68
N LEU A 350 -10.17 5.40 6.57
CA LEU A 350 -9.02 5.06 7.43
C LEU A 350 -7.79 5.88 7.02
N PRO A 351 -6.74 5.97 7.84
CA PRO A 351 -5.47 6.53 7.42
C PRO A 351 -4.94 5.87 6.14
N LEU A 352 -4.34 6.68 5.27
CA LEU A 352 -3.95 6.28 3.93
C LEU A 352 -2.65 5.48 3.94
N ASP A 353 -2.68 4.24 3.44
CA ASP A 353 -1.49 3.44 3.13
C ASP A 353 -1.21 3.46 1.61
N THR A 354 -0.09 2.85 1.19
CA THR A 354 0.30 2.83 -0.24
C THR A 354 -0.74 2.15 -1.12
N VAL A 355 -1.30 1.03 -0.66
CA VAL A 355 -2.25 0.23 -1.45
C VAL A 355 -3.55 1.00 -1.68
N GLU A 356 -4.11 1.61 -0.64
CA GLU A 356 -5.31 2.45 -0.78
C GLU A 356 -5.03 3.71 -1.60
N MET A 357 -3.85 4.33 -1.48
CA MET A 357 -3.46 5.46 -2.34
C MET A 357 -3.47 5.06 -3.81
N GLU A 358 -2.82 3.96 -4.20
CA GLU A 358 -2.77 3.50 -5.59
C GLU A 358 -4.17 3.14 -6.12
N LYS A 359 -4.96 2.40 -5.33
CA LYS A 359 -6.33 2.01 -5.70
C LYS A 359 -7.25 3.21 -5.87
N LEU A 360 -7.17 4.20 -4.98
CA LEU A 360 -8.02 5.39 -5.02
C LEU A 360 -7.54 6.37 -6.11
N ALA A 361 -6.25 6.54 -6.31
CA ALA A 361 -5.71 7.33 -7.42
C ALA A 361 -6.15 6.76 -8.78
N SER A 362 -6.07 5.45 -8.97
CA SER A 362 -6.54 4.79 -10.20
C SER A 362 -8.06 4.93 -10.38
N ARG A 363 -8.87 4.64 -9.34
CA ARG A 363 -10.34 4.69 -9.43
C ARG A 363 -10.88 6.12 -9.58
N LYS A 364 -10.38 7.05 -8.76
CA LYS A 364 -10.96 8.40 -8.57
C LYS A 364 -10.24 9.47 -9.38
N LEU A 365 -8.93 9.38 -9.55
CA LEU A 365 -8.13 10.37 -10.28
C LEU A 365 -7.76 9.91 -11.70
N LYS A 366 -7.95 8.62 -12.02
CA LYS A 366 -7.53 8.02 -13.31
C LYS A 366 -6.01 8.14 -13.52
N ILE A 367 -5.24 8.00 -12.45
CA ILE A 367 -3.77 7.99 -12.47
C ILE A 367 -3.31 6.56 -12.16
N SER A 368 -2.51 5.96 -13.05
CA SER A 368 -1.99 4.60 -12.86
C SER A 368 -1.13 4.49 -11.59
N ALA A 369 -1.03 3.32 -10.97
CA ALA A 369 -0.22 3.08 -9.77
C ALA A 369 1.25 3.53 -9.94
N LYS A 370 1.87 3.20 -11.08
CA LYS A 370 3.25 3.62 -11.40
C LYS A 370 3.45 5.13 -11.37
N GLU A 371 2.55 5.88 -12.01
CA GLU A 371 2.63 7.35 -12.04
C GLU A 371 2.27 7.94 -10.67
N THR A 372 1.31 7.35 -9.95
CA THR A 372 0.97 7.72 -8.56
C THR A 372 2.20 7.63 -7.66
N MET A 373 2.94 6.52 -7.68
CA MET A 373 4.14 6.37 -6.86
C MET A 373 5.26 7.33 -7.24
N LYS A 374 5.49 7.53 -8.55
CA LYS A 374 6.47 8.51 -9.03
C LYS A 374 6.15 9.93 -8.56
N ILE A 375 4.90 10.34 -8.62
CA ILE A 375 4.45 11.66 -8.15
C ILE A 375 4.57 11.74 -6.62
N ALA A 376 4.12 10.72 -5.90
CA ALA A 376 4.18 10.68 -4.45
C ALA A 376 5.63 10.78 -3.94
N GLU A 377 6.57 10.04 -4.54
CA GLU A 377 8.00 10.14 -4.24
C GLU A 377 8.55 11.56 -4.47
N LYS A 378 8.12 12.22 -5.55
CA LYS A 378 8.49 13.61 -5.83
C LYS A 378 7.96 14.57 -4.77
N LEU A 379 6.68 14.43 -4.39
CA LEU A 379 6.06 15.23 -3.34
C LEU A 379 6.76 15.02 -1.97
N TYR A 380 7.11 13.78 -1.64
CA TYR A 380 7.89 13.45 -0.45
C TYR A 380 9.29 14.09 -0.47
N THR A 381 9.99 13.99 -1.59
CA THR A 381 11.34 14.58 -1.75
C THR A 381 11.31 16.11 -1.60
N GLN A 382 10.20 16.73 -1.98
CA GLN A 382 9.95 18.17 -1.81
C GLN A 382 9.43 18.55 -0.41
N GLY A 383 9.18 17.56 0.46
CA GLY A 383 8.72 17.74 1.84
C GLY A 383 7.23 18.04 1.98
N TYR A 384 6.40 17.75 0.97
CA TYR A 384 4.95 18.01 0.99
C TYR A 384 4.13 16.90 1.63
N ILE A 385 4.60 15.66 1.55
CA ILE A 385 3.95 14.49 2.15
C ILE A 385 4.97 13.62 2.89
N SER A 386 4.49 12.79 3.81
CA SER A 386 5.29 11.73 4.42
C SER A 386 5.66 10.64 3.39
N TYR A 387 6.59 9.77 3.77
CA TYR A 387 7.09 8.72 2.90
C TYR A 387 5.97 7.83 2.34
N PRO A 388 5.85 7.68 1.00
CA PRO A 388 4.65 7.11 0.36
C PRO A 388 4.67 5.59 0.20
N ARG A 389 5.68 4.89 0.76
CA ARG A 389 5.80 3.43 0.73
C ARG A 389 5.66 2.90 2.16
N THR A 390 4.42 2.68 2.60
CA THR A 390 4.09 2.22 3.94
C THR A 390 2.83 1.35 3.92
N GLU A 391 2.82 0.33 4.78
CA GLU A 391 1.64 -0.49 5.06
C GLU A 391 0.86 0.03 6.29
N THR A 392 1.35 1.10 6.92
CA THR A 392 0.79 1.65 8.14
C THR A 392 -0.49 2.41 7.87
N ASN A 393 -1.57 2.01 8.54
CA ASN A 393 -2.84 2.74 8.58
C ASN A 393 -3.25 3.11 10.01
N ILE A 394 -2.25 3.29 10.87
CA ILE A 394 -2.39 3.77 12.25
C ILE A 394 -1.48 4.99 12.43
N PHE A 395 -2.03 6.16 12.72
CA PHE A 395 -1.21 7.30 13.14
C PHE A 395 -0.61 7.04 14.52
N PRO A 396 0.71 7.19 14.72
CA PRO A 396 1.33 6.94 16.01
C PRO A 396 0.97 8.06 17.01
N GLU A 397 0.87 7.72 18.29
CA GLU A 397 0.39 8.64 19.34
C GLU A 397 1.28 9.89 19.51
N ASN A 398 2.57 9.77 19.16
CA ASN A 398 3.53 10.87 19.24
C ASN A 398 3.51 11.80 18.02
N LEU A 399 2.74 11.51 16.98
CA LEU A 399 2.57 12.41 15.85
C LEU A 399 1.47 13.43 16.15
N ALA A 400 1.88 14.68 16.35
CA ALA A 400 0.95 15.79 16.61
C ALA A 400 0.14 16.13 15.35
N LEU A 401 -1.11 15.67 15.29
CA LEU A 401 -2.00 15.90 14.15
C LEU A 401 -2.52 17.35 14.05
N GLY A 402 -2.64 18.05 15.19
CA GLY A 402 -3.12 19.44 15.25
C GLY A 402 -2.34 20.38 14.31
N PRO A 403 -1.00 20.49 14.45
CA PRO A 403 -0.18 21.31 13.56
C PRO A 403 -0.31 20.95 12.08
N LEU A 404 -0.49 19.65 11.75
CA LEU A 404 -0.65 19.20 10.37
C LEU A 404 -1.98 19.67 9.76
N VAL A 405 -3.06 19.68 10.56
CA VAL A 405 -4.36 20.23 10.15
C VAL A 405 -4.31 21.75 10.07
N GLU A 406 -3.67 22.41 11.05
CA GLU A 406 -3.52 23.87 11.11
C GLU A 406 -2.86 24.44 9.85
N GLN A 407 -1.80 23.79 9.35
CA GLN A 407 -1.14 24.20 8.10
C GLN A 407 -2.09 24.21 6.89
N GLN A 408 -3.15 23.40 6.90
CA GLN A 408 -4.10 23.31 5.78
C GLN A 408 -5.19 24.39 5.82
N THR A 409 -5.29 25.17 6.90
CA THR A 409 -6.30 26.23 7.06
C THR A 409 -6.14 27.36 6.04
N HIS A 410 -4.95 27.54 5.47
CA HIS A 410 -4.67 28.57 4.46
C HIS A 410 -5.24 28.25 3.06
N SER A 411 -5.75 27.03 2.83
CA SER A 411 -6.33 26.66 1.53
C SER A 411 -7.68 27.32 1.29
N GLN A 412 -7.87 27.91 0.12
CA GLN A 412 -9.20 28.40 -0.29
C GLN A 412 -10.21 27.25 -0.53
N ALA A 413 -9.72 26.04 -0.87
CA ALA A 413 -10.58 24.93 -1.27
C ALA A 413 -11.03 24.04 -0.10
N TRP A 414 -10.28 24.01 1.01
CA TRP A 414 -10.59 23.18 2.18
C TRP A 414 -10.22 23.82 3.53
N GLY A 415 -9.67 25.03 3.55
CA GLY A 415 -9.18 25.66 4.78
C GLY A 415 -10.26 25.87 5.83
N GLY A 416 -11.45 26.29 5.40
CA GLY A 416 -12.61 26.38 6.30
C GLY A 416 -13.07 25.03 6.87
N PHE A 417 -12.82 23.92 6.18
CA PHE A 417 -13.06 22.59 6.74
C PHE A 417 -11.96 22.20 7.74
N ALA A 418 -10.69 22.48 7.44
CA ALA A 418 -9.58 22.23 8.36
C ALA A 418 -9.76 23.00 9.69
N GLN A 419 -10.25 24.24 9.64
CA GLN A 419 -10.59 25.01 10.84
C GLN A 419 -11.68 24.31 11.68
N ARG A 420 -12.76 23.83 11.04
CA ARG A 420 -13.81 23.06 11.75
C ARG A 420 -13.29 21.78 12.40
N VAL A 421 -12.31 21.10 11.78
CA VAL A 421 -11.67 19.91 12.38
C VAL A 421 -10.87 20.30 13.64
N MET A 422 -10.26 21.48 13.68
CA MET A 422 -9.57 21.97 14.87
C MET A 422 -10.56 22.35 15.99
N GLU A 423 -11.72 22.88 15.63
CA GLU A 423 -12.78 23.33 16.55
C GLU A 423 -13.66 22.18 17.07
N GLN A 424 -13.64 21.01 16.42
CA GLN A 424 -14.47 19.88 16.82
C GLN A 424 -14.04 19.33 18.20
N PRO A 425 -14.96 18.73 18.98
CA PRO A 425 -14.62 18.15 20.28
C PRO A 425 -13.50 17.12 20.17
N GLY A 426 -12.43 17.32 20.95
CA GLY A 426 -11.24 16.45 20.93
C GLY A 426 -10.23 16.74 19.80
N GLY A 427 -10.48 17.74 18.95
CA GLY A 427 -9.60 18.09 17.83
C GLY A 427 -9.51 16.99 16.76
N PRO A 428 -8.43 16.94 15.96
CA PRO A 428 -8.24 15.93 14.92
C PRO A 428 -8.31 14.49 15.49
N ASN A 429 -9.29 13.70 15.04
CA ASN A 429 -9.59 12.38 15.59
C ASN A 429 -9.61 11.29 14.50
N PRO A 430 -8.45 10.68 14.19
CA PRO A 430 -8.33 9.72 13.09
C PRO A 430 -9.10 8.42 13.37
N ARG A 431 -9.71 7.86 12.33
CA ARG A 431 -10.29 6.51 12.38
C ARG A 431 -9.20 5.45 12.18
N GLN A 432 -8.52 5.04 13.24
CA GLN A 432 -7.37 4.13 13.12
C GLN A 432 -7.71 2.78 12.45
N GLY A 433 -6.76 2.28 11.65
CA GLY A 433 -6.80 0.96 11.06
C GLY A 433 -6.24 -0.13 12.00
N LYS A 434 -5.53 -1.11 11.44
CA LYS A 434 -5.00 -2.29 12.17
C LYS A 434 -3.58 -2.67 11.79
N LYS A 435 -2.95 -1.99 10.82
CA LYS A 435 -1.64 -2.32 10.28
C LYS A 435 -0.61 -1.25 10.66
N SER A 436 0.60 -1.68 10.99
CA SER A 436 1.76 -0.82 11.14
C SER A 436 3.03 -1.57 10.77
N ASP A 437 3.86 -0.95 9.94
CA ASP A 437 5.21 -1.43 9.60
C ASP A 437 6.26 -1.07 10.66
N GLN A 438 5.88 -0.34 11.71
CA GLN A 438 6.75 0.18 12.77
C GLN A 438 7.89 1.10 12.27
N ALA A 439 7.83 1.54 11.02
CA ALA A 439 8.84 2.38 10.38
C ALA A 439 8.27 3.76 10.01
N HIS A 440 7.08 3.78 9.42
CA HIS A 440 6.48 4.96 8.83
C HIS A 440 5.06 5.20 9.35
N PRO A 441 4.65 6.47 9.53
CA PRO A 441 3.24 6.81 9.73
C PRO A 441 2.46 6.65 8.40
N PRO A 442 1.12 6.67 8.44
CA PRO A 442 0.30 6.74 7.24
C PRO A 442 0.68 7.92 6.33
N ILE A 443 0.35 7.83 5.04
CA ILE A 443 0.61 8.88 4.06
C ILE A 443 -0.24 10.11 4.39
N HIS A 444 0.40 11.24 4.69
CA HIS A 444 -0.27 12.47 5.11
C HIS A 444 0.50 13.72 4.63
N PRO A 445 -0.16 14.90 4.54
CA PRO A 445 0.54 16.14 4.19
C PRO A 445 1.40 16.64 5.35
N THR A 446 2.66 16.94 5.08
CA THR A 446 3.65 17.47 6.05
C THR A 446 3.89 18.96 5.90
N LYS A 447 3.49 19.52 4.75
CA LYS A 447 3.61 20.95 4.42
C LYS A 447 2.49 21.39 3.50
N PHE A 448 1.94 22.59 3.72
CA PHE A 448 0.98 23.21 2.82
C PHE A 448 1.61 23.61 1.47
N ALA A 449 0.89 23.36 0.37
CA ALA A 449 1.28 23.74 -0.98
C ALA A 449 0.08 24.27 -1.77
N ASN A 450 0.29 25.37 -2.51
CA ASN A 450 -0.71 25.98 -3.40
C ASN A 450 -0.21 26.14 -4.85
N SER A 451 1.05 25.82 -5.13
CA SER A 451 1.71 26.05 -6.42
C SER A 451 1.86 24.79 -7.29
N LEU A 452 1.40 23.63 -6.80
CA LEU A 452 1.49 22.36 -7.52
C LEU A 452 0.49 22.33 -8.70
N GLN A 453 0.93 21.81 -9.84
CA GLN A 453 0.14 21.78 -11.08
C GLN A 453 -0.05 20.34 -11.59
N GLY A 454 -0.99 20.15 -12.52
CA GLY A 454 -1.22 18.87 -13.18
C GLY A 454 -1.53 17.73 -12.20
N ASN A 455 -0.99 16.54 -12.48
CA ASN A 455 -1.22 15.37 -11.62
C ASN A 455 -0.53 15.48 -10.24
N GLU A 456 0.53 16.30 -10.10
CA GLU A 456 1.16 16.57 -8.79
C GLU A 456 0.17 17.28 -7.86
N GLY A 457 -0.49 18.34 -8.37
CA GLY A 457 -1.53 19.05 -7.63
C GLY A 457 -2.74 18.17 -7.29
N ARG A 458 -3.19 17.34 -8.26
CA ARG A 458 -4.34 16.43 -8.07
C ARG A 458 -4.07 15.35 -7.03
N LEU A 459 -2.89 14.74 -7.03
CA LEU A 459 -2.55 13.71 -6.03
C LEU A 459 -2.34 14.32 -4.65
N TYR A 460 -1.67 15.47 -4.57
CA TYR A 460 -1.51 16.20 -3.31
C TYR A 460 -2.86 16.60 -2.71
N GLU A 461 -3.76 17.20 -3.51
CA GLU A 461 -5.11 17.55 -3.07
C GLU A 461 -5.88 16.32 -2.56
N PHE A 462 -5.77 15.19 -3.25
CA PHE A 462 -6.37 13.93 -2.80
C PHE A 462 -5.84 13.51 -1.42
N ILE A 463 -4.51 13.50 -1.23
CA ILE A 463 -3.87 13.13 0.05
C ILE A 463 -4.33 14.07 1.18
N VAL A 464 -4.37 15.38 0.93
CA VAL A 464 -4.82 16.38 1.92
C VAL A 464 -6.30 16.18 2.28
N ARG A 465 -7.18 16.06 1.27
CA ARG A 465 -8.61 15.85 1.51
C ARG A 465 -8.86 14.52 2.23
N HIS A 466 -8.12 13.47 1.90
CA HIS A 466 -8.19 12.18 2.56
C HIS A 466 -7.78 12.28 4.03
N PHE A 467 -6.66 12.96 4.31
CA PHE A 467 -6.20 13.23 5.67
C PHE A 467 -7.25 13.97 6.49
N LEU A 468 -7.74 15.12 6.00
CA LEU A 468 -8.77 15.93 6.67
C LEU A 468 -10.06 15.15 6.90
N ALA A 469 -10.47 14.32 5.94
CA ALA A 469 -11.63 13.45 6.08
C ALA A 469 -11.42 12.38 7.18
N CYS A 470 -10.25 11.75 7.20
CA CYS A 470 -9.87 10.72 8.17
C CYS A 470 -9.90 11.26 9.62
N VAL A 471 -9.43 12.49 9.83
CA VAL A 471 -9.39 13.12 11.17
C VAL A 471 -10.68 13.86 11.55
N SER A 472 -11.71 13.83 10.70
CA SER A 472 -13.03 14.43 10.96
C SER A 472 -14.01 13.42 11.59
N GLN A 473 -15.30 13.63 11.41
CA GLN A 473 -16.39 12.80 11.91
C GLN A 473 -17.05 12.00 10.79
N ASP A 474 -17.67 10.87 11.13
CA ASP A 474 -18.47 10.07 10.21
C ASP A 474 -19.72 10.84 9.77
N ALA A 475 -20.19 10.64 8.55
CA ALA A 475 -21.46 11.24 8.12
C ALA A 475 -22.63 10.53 8.82
N LEU A 476 -23.62 11.29 9.26
CA LEU A 476 -24.75 10.82 10.05
C LEU A 476 -26.07 11.00 9.29
N GLY A 477 -26.96 10.03 9.41
CA GLY A 477 -28.26 10.01 8.76
C GLY A 477 -29.27 9.13 9.48
N HIS A 478 -30.51 9.15 9.04
CA HIS A 478 -31.56 8.21 9.42
C HIS A 478 -31.99 7.41 8.20
N GLU A 479 -31.99 6.08 8.34
CA GLU A 479 -32.53 5.16 7.34
C GLU A 479 -33.93 4.73 7.79
N THR A 480 -34.93 5.06 6.98
CA THR A 480 -36.32 4.62 7.18
C THR A 480 -36.60 3.47 6.23
N VAL A 481 -37.03 2.34 6.75
CA VAL A 481 -37.43 1.16 5.98
C VAL A 481 -38.92 0.93 6.16
N VAL A 482 -39.64 0.87 5.05
CA VAL A 482 -41.07 0.60 4.99
C VAL A 482 -41.26 -0.75 4.33
N ASP A 483 -41.87 -1.67 5.06
CA ASP A 483 -42.24 -2.98 4.56
C ASP A 483 -43.75 -3.04 4.31
N ILE A 484 -44.13 -3.57 3.15
CA ILE A 484 -45.52 -3.74 2.74
C ILE A 484 -45.79 -5.21 2.42
N THR A 485 -47.05 -5.60 2.59
CA THR A 485 -47.56 -6.92 2.23
C THR A 485 -48.69 -6.74 1.22
N ILE A 486 -48.60 -7.44 0.09
CA ILE A 486 -49.67 -7.54 -0.92
C ILE A 486 -50.02 -9.02 -1.01
N ALA A 487 -51.28 -9.36 -0.76
CA ALA A 487 -51.71 -10.74 -0.53
C ALA A 487 -50.83 -11.45 0.52
N GLN A 488 -49.90 -12.32 0.08
CA GLN A 488 -48.96 -13.04 0.96
C GLN A 488 -47.48 -12.71 0.67
N GLU A 489 -47.22 -11.78 -0.24
CA GLU A 489 -45.87 -11.42 -0.67
C GLU A 489 -45.42 -10.10 -0.04
N ASN A 490 -44.14 -10.05 0.35
CA ASN A 490 -43.58 -8.92 1.08
C ASN A 490 -42.61 -8.11 0.22
N PHE A 491 -42.70 -6.79 0.33
CA PHE A 491 -41.85 -5.84 -0.37
C PHE A 491 -41.29 -4.81 0.60
N SER A 492 -40.18 -4.17 0.23
CA SER A 492 -39.47 -3.22 1.10
C SER A 492 -38.97 -2.03 0.29
N ALA A 493 -39.16 -0.82 0.84
CA ALA A 493 -38.56 0.39 0.35
C ALA A 493 -37.76 1.04 1.47
N SER A 494 -36.59 1.60 1.12
CA SER A 494 -35.76 2.35 2.05
C SER A 494 -35.59 3.80 1.58
N GLY A 495 -35.75 4.73 2.52
CA GLY A 495 -35.38 6.13 2.41
C GLY A 495 -34.19 6.46 3.31
N LEU A 496 -33.45 7.49 2.95
CA LEU A 496 -32.29 7.97 3.68
C LEU A 496 -32.32 9.49 3.78
N MET A 497 -32.33 10.00 5.00
CA MET A 497 -32.17 11.42 5.32
C MET A 497 -30.77 11.64 5.91
N ILE A 498 -29.98 12.54 5.31
CA ILE A 498 -28.65 12.90 5.82
C ILE A 498 -28.81 14.04 6.83
N ILE A 499 -28.40 13.80 8.07
CA ILE A 499 -28.45 14.77 9.17
C ILE A 499 -27.19 15.65 9.17
N ALA A 500 -26.02 15.02 9.04
CA ALA A 500 -24.74 15.69 9.07
C ALA A 500 -23.81 15.06 8.02
N ARG A 501 -23.32 15.87 7.08
CA ARG A 501 -22.44 15.40 6.00
C ARG A 501 -21.01 15.13 6.48
N ASN A 502 -20.54 15.90 7.46
CA ASN A 502 -19.22 15.76 8.09
C ASN A 502 -18.10 15.57 7.05
N TYR A 503 -17.33 14.48 7.09
CA TYR A 503 -16.19 14.28 6.17
C TYR A 503 -16.55 14.39 4.67
N LEU A 504 -17.81 14.17 4.28
CA LEU A 504 -18.26 14.29 2.89
C LEU A 504 -18.16 15.72 2.35
N ASP A 505 -18.02 16.73 3.20
CA ASP A 505 -17.86 18.13 2.77
C ASP A 505 -16.45 18.45 2.26
N VAL A 506 -15.44 17.66 2.68
CA VAL A 506 -14.06 17.81 2.17
C VAL A 506 -13.67 16.73 1.18
N TYR A 507 -14.37 15.59 1.18
CA TYR A 507 -13.99 14.37 0.46
C TYR A 507 -14.96 14.02 -0.69
N PRO A 508 -14.89 14.72 -1.84
CA PRO A 508 -15.84 14.57 -2.95
C PRO A 508 -15.73 13.22 -3.68
N TYR A 509 -14.72 12.42 -3.35
CA TYR A 509 -14.48 11.10 -3.93
C TYR A 509 -15.50 10.06 -3.44
N ASP A 510 -16.19 10.35 -2.33
CA ASP A 510 -17.26 9.53 -1.77
C ASP A 510 -18.62 10.21 -1.91
N ARG A 511 -19.62 9.45 -2.34
CA ARG A 511 -21.00 9.94 -2.49
C ARG A 511 -21.91 9.30 -1.45
N TRP A 512 -22.78 10.10 -0.86
CA TRP A 512 -23.90 9.66 -0.05
C TRP A 512 -25.05 10.62 -0.36
N SER A 513 -26.10 10.08 -0.96
CA SER A 513 -27.22 10.86 -1.48
C SER A 513 -28.45 10.55 -0.64
N ALA A 514 -29.17 11.61 -0.26
CA ALA A 514 -30.48 11.45 0.35
C ALA A 514 -31.44 10.77 -0.63
N LYS A 515 -32.34 9.95 -0.11
CA LYS A 515 -33.45 9.36 -0.83
C LYS A 515 -34.69 9.61 0.02
N VAL A 516 -35.44 10.64 -0.30
CA VAL A 516 -36.71 10.92 0.37
C VAL A 516 -37.73 9.88 -0.10
N ILE A 517 -38.55 9.44 0.84
CA ILE A 517 -39.71 8.61 0.57
C ILE A 517 -40.91 9.25 1.29
N PRO A 518 -42.15 9.06 0.79
CA PRO A 518 -43.36 9.49 1.45
C PRO A 518 -43.49 8.92 2.86
N VAL A 519 -44.34 9.56 3.66
CA VAL A 519 -44.69 9.07 5.00
C VAL A 519 -45.68 7.92 4.87
N TYR A 520 -45.35 6.78 5.46
CA TYR A 520 -46.24 5.62 5.57
C TYR A 520 -46.52 5.34 7.05
N GLU A 521 -47.79 5.10 7.38
CA GLU A 521 -48.20 4.71 8.72
C GLU A 521 -48.36 3.20 8.82
N GLN A 522 -47.89 2.60 9.91
CA GLN A 522 -48.04 1.16 10.12
C GLN A 522 -49.53 0.79 10.19
N GLY A 523 -49.92 -0.24 9.44
CA GLY A 523 -51.31 -0.69 9.32
C GLY A 523 -52.12 0.04 8.24
N SER A 524 -51.59 1.10 7.62
CA SER A 524 -52.29 1.75 6.52
C SER A 524 -52.34 0.86 5.28
N GLN A 525 -53.35 1.11 4.45
CA GLN A 525 -53.55 0.42 3.18
C GLN A 525 -53.52 1.41 2.02
N PHE A 526 -52.93 1.02 0.90
CA PHE A 526 -52.90 1.82 -0.31
C PHE A 526 -52.95 0.94 -1.56
N GLN A 527 -53.38 1.54 -2.67
CA GLN A 527 -53.37 0.92 -3.98
C GLN A 527 -52.04 1.26 -4.68
N PRO A 528 -51.19 0.27 -5.04
CA PRO A 528 -50.01 0.53 -5.86
C PRO A 528 -50.36 1.17 -7.20
N SER A 529 -49.54 2.09 -7.67
CA SER A 529 -49.64 2.67 -9.02
C SER A 529 -49.39 1.62 -10.10
N ALA A 530 -48.44 0.71 -9.85
CA ALA A 530 -48.16 -0.41 -10.74
C ALA A 530 -47.59 -1.61 -9.96
N ILE A 531 -47.97 -2.81 -10.41
CA ILE A 531 -47.31 -4.05 -10.03
C ILE A 531 -46.81 -4.70 -11.32
N GLU A 532 -45.49 -4.80 -11.45
CA GLU A 532 -44.83 -5.26 -12.67
C GLU A 532 -44.08 -6.56 -12.42
N MET A 533 -44.20 -7.52 -13.33
CA MET A 533 -43.27 -8.64 -13.43
C MET A 533 -42.17 -8.28 -14.42
N ALA A 534 -41.03 -7.84 -13.90
CA ALA A 534 -39.87 -7.48 -14.72
C ALA A 534 -38.97 -8.70 -14.91
N ASP A 535 -38.52 -8.91 -16.14
CA ASP A 535 -37.42 -9.81 -16.45
C ASP A 535 -36.07 -9.12 -16.25
N GLY A 536 -35.05 -9.92 -16.02
CA GLY A 536 -33.67 -9.50 -15.93
C GLY A 536 -32.75 -10.65 -16.29
N GLN A 537 -31.49 -10.33 -16.53
CA GLN A 537 -30.47 -11.33 -16.85
C GLN A 537 -29.25 -11.13 -15.96
N THR A 538 -28.69 -12.23 -15.46
CA THR A 538 -27.43 -12.15 -14.71
C THR A 538 -26.31 -11.70 -15.64
N SER A 539 -25.48 -10.75 -15.19
CA SER A 539 -24.35 -10.26 -15.98
C SER A 539 -23.05 -10.98 -15.61
N PRO A 540 -22.13 -11.20 -16.57
CA PRO A 540 -20.80 -11.71 -16.26
C PRO A 540 -20.03 -10.69 -15.40
N PRO A 541 -18.95 -11.13 -14.71
CA PRO A 541 -18.04 -10.20 -14.07
C PRO A 541 -17.39 -9.27 -15.12
N GLN A 542 -16.92 -8.10 -14.69
CA GLN A 542 -16.15 -7.20 -15.57
C GLN A 542 -14.68 -7.63 -15.63
N LEU A 543 -13.93 -7.18 -16.65
CA LEU A 543 -12.47 -7.29 -16.64
C LEU A 543 -11.89 -6.59 -15.41
N LEU A 544 -10.71 -7.02 -14.96
CA LEU A 544 -10.04 -6.39 -13.82
C LEU A 544 -9.63 -4.97 -14.19
N THR A 545 -9.99 -4.02 -13.35
CA THR A 545 -9.31 -2.72 -13.31
C THR A 545 -7.96 -2.88 -12.60
N GLU A 546 -7.07 -1.90 -12.73
CA GLU A 546 -5.79 -1.88 -12.01
C GLU A 546 -6.01 -1.95 -10.49
N ALA A 547 -7.02 -1.26 -9.95
CA ALA A 547 -7.36 -1.31 -8.54
C ALA A 547 -7.88 -2.71 -8.10
N ASP A 548 -8.59 -3.42 -8.97
CA ASP A 548 -9.01 -4.80 -8.69
C ASP A 548 -7.81 -5.74 -8.70
N LEU A 549 -6.87 -5.55 -9.63
CA LEU A 549 -5.65 -6.34 -9.70
C LEU A 549 -4.76 -6.13 -8.46
N ILE A 550 -4.55 -4.88 -8.04
CA ILE A 550 -3.83 -4.56 -6.79
C ILE A 550 -4.53 -5.22 -5.59
N SER A 551 -5.87 -5.18 -5.55
CA SER A 551 -6.62 -5.82 -4.46
C SER A 551 -6.46 -7.35 -4.43
N LEU A 552 -6.35 -7.99 -5.61
CA LEU A 552 -6.08 -9.42 -5.70
C LEU A 552 -4.65 -9.75 -5.28
N MET A 553 -3.67 -8.96 -5.73
CA MET A 553 -2.27 -9.09 -5.33
C MET A 553 -2.11 -8.99 -3.80
N GLU A 554 -2.68 -7.94 -3.18
CA GLU A 554 -2.68 -7.78 -1.71
C GLU A 554 -3.36 -8.94 -0.99
N LYS A 555 -4.54 -9.36 -1.47
CA LYS A 555 -5.30 -10.48 -0.88
C LYS A 555 -4.50 -11.80 -0.88
N HIS A 556 -3.66 -12.00 -1.88
CA HIS A 556 -2.84 -13.20 -2.04
C HIS A 556 -1.39 -13.03 -1.56
N GLY A 557 -1.02 -11.84 -1.07
CA GLY A 557 0.29 -11.55 -0.48
C GLY A 557 1.45 -11.57 -1.49
N ILE A 558 1.22 -11.07 -2.72
CA ILE A 558 2.25 -11.01 -3.79
C ILE A 558 2.39 -9.63 -4.43
#